data_AF-A0A916QPP3-F1
#
_entry.id   AF-A0A916QPP3-F1
#
_cell.length_a   1.000
_cell.length_b   1.000
_cell.length_c   1.000
_cell.angle_alpha   90.00
_cell.angle_beta   90.00
_cell.angle_gamma   90.00
#
_symmetry.space_group_name_H-M   'P 1'
#
loop_
_entity.id
_entity.type
_entity.pdbx_description
1 polymer ?
#
loop_
_entity_poly.entity_id
_entity_poly.type
_entity_poly.pdbx_seq_one_letter_code
_entity_poly.pdbx_strand_id
1 'polypeptide(L)'
;MILLIILGYLGNYFKLPLFFGVDFLFGSIAVFIIVELYGAIWGTIAALIVSSHTYFLWHHPYAIITFTLEAMFVGIMLKRRRLQNIVLLNGIYWLVMGMPLAVLLYGLVLNVGTTQTVLIMMKQSINGFLNALIANLIVSYLPIRQLLKLSQSYKRISFQQTIFNLLIAFILLPALILTIFNGQHILTIVEKDIQKELNAATIPLVNNLKFWYQKHLYAVEELAKIAAQVPDNEVFTFQQSTLVMKKAFSSF
;
A
#
# COMPACT_ATOMS: atom_id res chain seq x y z
N MET A 1 12.39 25.38 11.27
CA MET A 1 12.77 24.48 10.15
C MET A 1 13.05 23.05 10.61
N ILE A 2 14.05 22.80 11.47
CA ILE A 2 14.42 21.44 11.91
C ILE A 2 13.24 20.68 12.53
N LEU A 3 12.46 21.32 13.40
CA LEU A 3 11.26 20.71 13.98
C LEU A 3 10.25 20.25 12.91
N LEU A 4 10.05 21.05 11.84
CA LEU A 4 9.16 20.67 10.74
C LEU A 4 9.71 19.48 9.94
N ILE A 5 11.03 19.41 9.74
CA ILE A 5 11.66 18.27 9.07
C ILE A 5 11.49 17.00 9.92
N ILE A 6 11.68 17.08 11.24
CA ILE A 6 11.45 15.97 12.16
C ILE A 6 9.98 15.53 12.12
N LEU A 7 9.04 16.47 12.21
CA LEU A 7 7.61 16.17 12.11
C LEU A 7 7.24 15.56 10.75
N GLY A 8 7.83 16.04 9.66
CA GLY A 8 7.63 15.46 8.33
C GLY A 8 8.15 14.03 8.24
N TYR A 9 9.34 13.77 8.79
CA TYR A 9 9.92 12.43 8.85
C TYR A 9 9.05 11.48 9.70
N LEU A 10 8.62 11.91 10.89
CA LEU A 10 7.71 11.16 11.75
C LEU A 10 6.35 10.92 11.09
N GLY A 11 5.84 11.90 10.32
CA GLY A 11 4.62 11.75 9.55
C GLY A 11 4.72 10.67 8.46
N ASN A 12 5.91 10.45 7.89
CA ASN A 12 6.16 9.33 6.99
C ASN A 12 6.34 8.01 7.74
N TYR A 13 6.82 8.03 8.97
CA TYR A 13 6.97 6.84 9.82
C TYR A 13 5.61 6.29 10.29
N PHE A 14 4.71 7.16 10.77
CA PHE A 14 3.38 6.77 11.25
C PHE A 14 2.38 6.43 10.15
N LYS A 15 2.80 6.46 8.87
CA LYS A 15 2.03 6.19 7.65
C LYS A 15 0.65 5.55 7.86
N LEU A 16 -0.38 6.11 7.24
CA LEU A 16 -1.73 5.57 7.39
C LEU A 16 -1.97 4.48 6.33
N PRO A 17 -2.11 3.19 6.70
CA PRO A 17 -2.39 2.14 5.72
C PRO A 17 -3.81 2.31 5.18
N LEU A 18 -3.94 2.46 3.86
CA LEU A 18 -5.24 2.58 3.19
C LEU A 18 -5.78 1.18 2.85
N PHE A 19 -5.06 0.44 2.01
CA PHE A 19 -5.39 -0.92 1.58
C PHE A 19 -4.22 -1.59 0.85
N PHE A 20 -4.07 -2.92 0.92
CA PHE A 20 -3.13 -3.70 0.08
C PHE A 20 -1.70 -3.10 -0.05
N GLY A 21 -1.07 -2.69 1.06
CA GLY A 21 0.28 -2.09 1.04
C GLY A 21 0.36 -0.65 0.51
N VAL A 22 -0.79 -0.03 0.21
CA VAL A 22 -0.91 1.38 -0.17
C VAL A 22 -1.02 2.23 1.10
N ASP A 23 0.11 2.82 1.50
CA ASP A 23 0.15 3.75 2.64
C ASP A 23 0.01 5.23 2.23
N PHE A 24 -0.77 6.00 2.97
CA PHE A 24 -0.80 7.46 2.91
C PHE A 24 0.33 8.06 3.76
N LEU A 25 1.08 9.02 3.20
CA LEU A 25 2.27 9.60 3.81
C LEU A 25 2.04 11.09 4.12
N PHE A 26 2.22 11.49 5.37
CA PHE A 26 1.96 12.86 5.81
C PHE A 26 3.16 13.82 5.67
N GLY A 27 4.34 13.31 5.30
CA GLY A 27 5.57 14.09 5.32
C GLY A 27 5.57 15.32 4.40
N SER A 28 4.89 15.24 3.25
CA SER A 28 4.82 16.38 2.32
C SER A 28 4.05 17.58 2.90
N ILE A 29 3.22 17.41 3.93
CA ILE A 29 2.57 18.53 4.64
C ILE A 29 3.64 19.46 5.21
N ALA A 30 4.61 18.90 5.94
CA ALA A 30 5.68 19.68 6.55
C ALA A 30 6.58 20.32 5.49
N VAL A 31 6.85 19.61 4.39
CA VAL A 31 7.62 20.11 3.25
C VAL A 31 6.94 21.34 2.64
N PHE A 32 5.63 21.29 2.38
CA PHE A 32 4.90 22.43 1.83
C PHE A 32 4.85 23.62 2.78
N ILE A 33 4.72 23.39 4.09
CA ILE A 33 4.85 24.45 5.09
C ILE A 33 6.24 25.10 5.00
N ILE A 34 7.31 24.31 4.85
CA ILE A 34 8.68 24.85 4.68
C ILE A 34 8.80 25.64 3.37
N VAL A 35 8.25 25.14 2.26
CA VAL A 35 8.22 25.83 0.97
C VAL A 35 7.55 27.21 1.11
N GLU A 36 6.42 27.30 1.82
CA GLU A 36 5.70 28.57 1.99
C GLU A 36 6.40 29.56 2.94
N LEU A 37 7.12 29.07 3.96
CA LEU A 37 7.76 29.90 4.98
C LEU A 37 9.19 30.32 4.59
N TYR A 38 9.97 29.39 4.05
CA TYR A 38 11.41 29.54 3.80
C TYR A 38 11.77 29.53 2.30
N GLY A 39 10.82 29.18 1.42
CA GLY A 39 11.00 29.23 -0.03
C GLY A 39 11.47 27.91 -0.65
N ALA A 40 11.68 27.95 -1.98
CA ALA A 40 11.91 26.77 -2.81
C ALA A 40 13.14 25.94 -2.39
N ILE A 41 14.29 26.58 -2.16
CA ILE A 41 15.57 25.88 -1.89
C ILE A 41 15.45 25.04 -0.61
N TRP A 42 15.00 25.67 0.47
CA TRP A 42 14.83 24.99 1.76
C TRP A 42 13.72 23.94 1.72
N GLY A 43 12.66 24.20 0.95
CA GLY A 43 11.60 23.23 0.67
C GLY A 43 12.11 21.98 -0.04
N THR A 44 12.92 22.13 -1.08
CA THR A 44 13.49 20.99 -1.83
C THR A 44 14.44 20.17 -0.96
N ILE A 45 15.30 20.82 -0.17
CA ILE A 45 16.20 20.12 0.76
C ILE A 45 15.39 19.35 1.80
N ALA A 46 14.35 19.98 2.37
CA ALA A 46 13.46 19.31 3.31
C ALA A 46 12.72 18.13 2.66
N ALA A 47 12.28 18.27 1.41
CA ALA A 47 11.62 17.20 0.66
C ALA A 47 12.55 15.98 0.51
N LEU A 48 13.81 16.20 0.16
CA LEU A 48 14.80 15.13 0.01
C LEU A 48 15.03 14.40 1.35
N ILE A 49 15.18 15.13 2.45
CA ILE A 49 15.38 14.54 3.78
C ILE A 49 14.14 13.78 4.24
N VAL A 50 12.96 14.38 4.15
CA VAL A 50 11.70 13.77 4.61
C VAL A 50 11.32 12.56 3.77
N SER A 51 11.51 12.63 2.45
CA SER A 51 11.22 11.52 1.54
C SER A 51 12.25 10.39 1.62
N SER A 52 13.45 10.61 2.17
CA SER A 52 14.45 9.54 2.35
C SER A 52 13.90 8.32 3.10
N HIS A 53 12.95 8.53 4.03
CA HIS A 53 12.28 7.44 4.75
C HIS A 53 11.49 6.50 3.82
N THR A 54 10.98 7.01 2.69
CA THR A 54 10.22 6.21 1.72
C THR A 54 11.07 5.14 1.06
N TYR A 55 12.39 5.32 0.99
CA TYR A 55 13.31 4.28 0.52
C TYR A 55 13.30 3.06 1.44
N PHE A 56 13.26 3.26 2.75
CA PHE A 56 13.17 2.16 3.71
C PHE A 56 11.81 1.45 3.67
N LEU A 57 10.74 2.20 3.34
CA LEU A 57 9.39 1.66 3.26
C LEU A 57 9.14 0.85 1.99
N TRP A 58 9.61 1.34 0.84
CA TRP A 58 9.26 0.78 -0.47
C TRP A 58 10.46 0.17 -1.22
N HIS A 59 11.64 0.15 -0.60
CA HIS A 59 12.89 -0.39 -1.14
C HIS A 59 13.36 0.21 -2.48
N HIS A 60 12.72 1.29 -2.93
CA HIS A 60 13.01 1.94 -4.21
C HIS A 60 13.02 3.47 -4.07
N PRO A 61 13.92 4.19 -4.77
CA PRO A 61 14.12 5.63 -4.58
C PRO A 61 13.14 6.52 -5.38
N TYR A 62 12.26 5.95 -6.18
CA TYR A 62 11.45 6.72 -7.14
C TYR A 62 10.49 7.72 -6.48
N ALA A 63 9.99 7.41 -5.28
CA ALA A 63 9.16 8.32 -4.50
C ALA A 63 9.94 9.56 -4.00
N ILE A 64 11.24 9.42 -3.75
CA ILE A 64 12.12 10.55 -3.38
C ILE A 64 12.18 11.52 -4.56
N ILE A 65 12.35 10.99 -5.77
CA ILE A 65 12.47 11.80 -6.99
C ILE A 65 11.17 12.57 -7.23
N THR A 66 10.02 11.89 -7.18
CA THR A 66 8.71 12.54 -7.41
C THR A 66 8.44 13.62 -6.37
N PHE A 67 8.54 13.33 -5.07
CA PHE A 67 8.27 14.33 -4.02
C PHE A 67 9.29 15.47 -3.97
N THR A 68 10.56 15.22 -4.33
CA THR A 68 11.57 16.28 -4.40
C THR A 68 11.29 17.23 -5.56
N LEU A 69 10.92 16.70 -6.73
CA LEU A 69 10.53 17.51 -7.89
C LEU A 69 9.22 18.28 -7.65
N GLU A 70 8.27 17.68 -6.92
CA GLU A 70 7.03 18.33 -6.48
C GLU A 70 7.35 19.61 -5.68
N ALA A 71 8.14 19.48 -4.61
CA ALA A 71 8.52 20.61 -3.75
C ALA A 71 9.30 21.68 -4.52
N MET A 72 10.21 21.27 -5.40
CA MET A 72 10.99 22.17 -6.25
C MET A 72 10.08 22.96 -7.20
N PHE A 73 9.20 22.29 -7.93
CA PHE A 73 8.30 22.93 -8.90
C PHE A 73 7.36 23.92 -8.21
N VAL A 74 6.68 23.46 -7.16
CA VAL A 74 5.74 24.29 -6.39
C VAL A 74 6.45 25.49 -5.78
N GLY A 75 7.64 25.30 -5.20
CA GLY A 75 8.44 26.38 -4.62
C GLY A 75 8.88 27.43 -5.64
N ILE A 76 9.33 27.02 -6.83
CA ILE A 76 9.74 27.96 -7.90
C ILE A 76 8.54 28.78 -8.39
N MET A 77 7.39 28.13 -8.61
CA MET A 77 6.19 28.81 -9.10
C MET A 77 5.60 29.77 -8.06
N LEU A 78 5.66 29.41 -6.78
CA LEU A 78 5.24 30.28 -5.69
C LEU A 78 6.12 31.55 -5.61
N LYS A 79 7.42 31.43 -5.86
CA LYS A 79 8.37 32.58 -5.90
C LYS A 79 8.05 33.55 -7.03
N ARG A 80 7.53 33.07 -8.17
CA ARG A 80 7.16 33.91 -9.33
C ARG A 80 5.91 34.78 -9.11
N ARG A 81 5.29 34.76 -7.92
CA ARG A 81 4.15 35.59 -7.45
C ARG A 81 2.87 35.61 -8.30
N ARG A 82 2.84 34.95 -9.46
CA ARG A 82 1.69 34.92 -10.38
C ARG A 82 0.59 33.95 -9.93
N LEU A 83 0.95 32.91 -9.18
CA LEU A 83 0.02 31.92 -8.64
C LEU A 83 0.31 31.75 -7.15
N GLN A 84 -0.65 32.10 -6.30
CA GLN A 84 -0.49 32.07 -4.84
C GLN A 84 -1.14 30.84 -4.19
N ASN A 85 -1.83 30.00 -4.96
CA ASN A 85 -2.48 28.81 -4.46
C ASN A 85 -1.59 27.58 -4.63
N ILE A 86 -1.05 27.09 -3.51
CA ILE A 86 -0.19 25.90 -3.48
C ILE A 86 -0.92 24.64 -3.95
N VAL A 87 -2.23 24.53 -3.66
CA VAL A 87 -3.05 23.37 -4.05
C VAL A 87 -3.18 23.29 -5.57
N LEU A 88 -3.43 24.45 -6.21
CA LEU A 88 -3.51 24.53 -7.67
C LEU A 88 -2.16 24.22 -8.33
N LEU A 89 -1.07 24.78 -7.82
CA LEU A 89 0.28 24.51 -8.33
C LEU A 89 0.62 23.03 -8.20
N ASN A 90 0.23 22.41 -7.09
CA ASN A 90 0.46 20.99 -6.89
C ASN A 90 -0.36 20.13 -7.85
N GLY A 91 -1.60 20.52 -8.12
CA GLY A 91 -2.41 19.83 -9.12
C GLY A 91 -1.85 19.92 -10.53
N ILE A 92 -1.32 21.09 -10.91
CA ILE A 92 -0.62 21.24 -12.20
C ILE A 92 0.62 20.35 -12.24
N TYR A 93 1.40 20.30 -11.16
CA TYR A 93 2.55 19.41 -11.07
C TYR A 93 2.15 17.94 -11.31
N TRP A 94 1.16 17.44 -10.58
CA TRP A 94 0.74 16.04 -10.71
C TRP A 94 0.19 15.72 -12.09
N LEU A 95 -0.60 16.60 -12.71
CA LEU A 95 -1.14 16.36 -14.04
C LEU A 95 -0.07 16.39 -15.15
N VAL A 96 0.88 17.32 -15.07
CA VAL A 96 1.84 17.56 -16.17
C VAL A 96 3.14 16.79 -16.00
N MET A 97 3.59 16.57 -14.76
CA MET A 97 4.90 15.94 -14.49
C MET A 97 4.79 14.74 -13.57
N GLY A 98 4.06 14.82 -12.45
CA GLY A 98 4.00 13.76 -11.46
C GLY A 98 3.43 12.46 -12.00
N MET A 99 2.29 12.51 -12.70
CA MET A 99 1.66 11.34 -13.32
C MET A 99 2.51 10.73 -14.45
N PRO A 100 2.99 11.49 -15.46
CA PRO A 100 3.91 10.95 -16.47
C PRO A 100 5.18 10.34 -15.87
N LEU A 101 5.75 11.00 -14.86
CA LEU A 101 6.95 10.51 -14.17
C LEU A 101 6.66 9.23 -13.39
N ALA A 102 5.49 9.12 -12.74
CA ALA A 102 5.07 7.88 -12.08
C ALA A 102 4.91 6.74 -13.11
N VAL A 103 4.29 7.00 -14.26
CA VAL A 103 4.17 5.99 -15.33
C VAL A 103 5.54 5.56 -15.86
N LEU A 104 6.46 6.51 -16.06
CA LEU A 104 7.81 6.20 -16.53
C LEU A 104 8.61 5.39 -15.50
N LEU A 105 8.67 5.85 -14.24
CA LEU A 105 9.49 5.20 -13.22
C LEU A 105 8.93 3.83 -12.80
N TYR A 106 7.61 3.72 -12.64
CA TYR A 106 7.00 2.47 -12.20
C TYR A 106 6.69 1.54 -13.38
N GLY A 107 6.07 2.05 -14.44
CA GLY A 107 5.70 1.24 -15.60
C GLY A 107 6.88 0.82 -16.47
N LEU A 108 7.80 1.73 -16.80
CA LEU A 108 8.92 1.40 -17.71
C LEU A 108 10.16 0.91 -16.97
N VAL A 109 10.57 1.58 -15.88
CA VAL A 109 11.84 1.24 -15.20
C VAL A 109 11.68 0.04 -14.27
N LEU A 110 10.67 0.04 -13.41
CA LEU A 110 10.38 -1.08 -12.51
C LEU A 110 9.59 -2.22 -13.18
N ASN A 111 8.99 -1.97 -14.35
CA ASN A 111 8.19 -2.93 -15.10
C ASN A 111 7.06 -3.56 -14.26
N VAL A 112 6.46 -2.77 -13.35
CA VAL A 112 5.29 -3.21 -12.60
C VAL A 112 4.06 -3.22 -13.49
N GLY A 113 3.18 -4.20 -13.27
CA GLY A 113 1.97 -4.38 -14.06
C GLY A 113 1.12 -3.13 -14.15
N THR A 114 0.42 -2.94 -15.28
CA THR A 114 -0.35 -1.72 -15.60
C THR A 114 -1.29 -1.30 -14.47
N THR A 115 -2.02 -2.26 -13.87
CA THR A 115 -2.93 -2.00 -12.76
C THR A 115 -2.20 -1.41 -11.54
N GLN A 116 -1.02 -1.94 -11.20
CA GLN A 116 -0.22 -1.41 -10.08
C GLN A 116 0.33 -0.03 -10.40
N THR A 117 0.79 0.21 -11.63
CA THR A 117 1.26 1.53 -12.07
C THR A 117 0.16 2.58 -11.94
N VAL A 118 -1.06 2.28 -12.39
CA VAL A 118 -2.22 3.17 -12.26
C VAL A 118 -2.56 3.43 -10.80
N LEU A 119 -2.55 2.38 -9.96
CA LEU A 119 -2.79 2.52 -8.52
C LEU A 119 -1.74 3.42 -7.86
N ILE A 120 -0.46 3.23 -8.15
CA ILE A 120 0.64 4.04 -7.60
C ILE A 120 0.51 5.50 -8.05
N MET A 121 0.26 5.73 -9.34
CA MET A 121 0.05 7.07 -9.90
C MET A 121 -1.11 7.80 -9.21
N MET A 122 -2.27 7.14 -9.08
CA MET A 122 -3.45 7.72 -8.43
C MET A 122 -3.18 7.98 -6.95
N LYS A 123 -2.60 7.00 -6.25
CA LYS A 123 -2.22 7.10 -4.85
C LYS A 123 -1.33 8.31 -4.60
N GLN A 124 -0.21 8.43 -5.33
CA GLN A 124 0.73 9.51 -5.09
C GLN A 124 0.12 10.89 -5.42
N SER A 125 -0.68 10.97 -6.48
CA SER A 125 -1.38 12.21 -6.84
C SER A 125 -2.36 12.66 -5.75
N ILE A 126 -3.22 11.75 -5.28
CA ILE A 126 -4.18 12.04 -4.21
C ILE A 126 -3.44 12.46 -2.93
N ASN A 127 -2.34 11.78 -2.61
CA ASN A 127 -1.51 12.10 -1.46
C ASN A 127 -0.91 13.52 -1.55
N GLY A 128 -0.32 13.87 -2.69
CA GLY A 128 0.18 15.22 -2.94
C GLY A 128 -0.91 16.28 -2.80
N PHE A 129 -2.07 16.09 -3.43
CA PHE A 129 -3.19 17.03 -3.36
C PHE A 129 -3.67 17.28 -1.92
N LEU A 130 -3.89 16.21 -1.17
CA LEU A 130 -4.32 16.30 0.23
C LEU A 130 -3.28 16.96 1.11
N ASN A 131 -2.00 16.61 0.96
CA ASN A 131 -0.93 17.22 1.73
C ASN A 131 -0.78 18.72 1.44
N ALA A 132 -0.90 19.12 0.16
CA ALA A 132 -0.89 20.52 -0.23
C ALA A 132 -2.08 21.29 0.35
N LEU A 133 -3.28 20.69 0.33
CA LEU A 133 -4.47 21.27 0.93
C LEU A 133 -4.30 21.45 2.44
N ILE A 134 -3.89 20.40 3.16
CA ILE A 134 -3.69 20.46 4.61
C ILE A 134 -2.64 21.51 4.96
N ALA A 135 -1.51 21.53 4.25
CA ALA A 135 -0.48 22.55 4.45
C ALA A 135 -1.03 23.97 4.20
N ASN A 136 -1.83 24.16 3.15
CA ASN A 136 -2.43 25.45 2.86
C ASN A 136 -3.39 25.91 3.96
N LEU A 137 -4.27 25.03 4.44
CA LEU A 137 -5.19 25.32 5.54
C LEU A 137 -4.41 25.67 6.81
N ILE A 138 -3.36 24.91 7.12
CA ILE A 138 -2.51 25.14 8.28
C ILE A 138 -1.85 26.52 8.22
N VAL A 139 -1.20 26.88 7.10
CA VAL A 139 -0.51 28.17 6.99
C VAL A 139 -1.48 29.35 6.86
N SER A 140 -2.66 29.14 6.30
CA SER A 140 -3.66 30.20 6.07
C SER A 140 -4.45 30.56 7.32
N TYR A 141 -4.81 29.56 8.14
CA TYR A 141 -5.71 29.75 9.29
C TYR A 141 -4.98 29.75 10.65
N LEU A 142 -3.81 29.12 10.77
CA LEU A 142 -3.02 29.19 12.01
C LEU A 142 -1.99 30.33 11.95
N PRO A 143 -1.73 31.04 13.06
CA PRO A 143 -0.78 32.15 13.13
C PRO A 143 0.68 31.69 13.16
N ILE A 144 1.05 30.71 12.33
CA ILE A 144 2.39 30.09 12.32
C ILE A 144 3.48 31.11 12.01
N ARG A 145 3.21 32.06 11.11
CA ARG A 145 4.16 33.16 10.80
C ARG A 145 4.40 34.05 12.01
N GLN A 146 3.38 34.27 12.82
CA GLN A 146 3.46 35.08 14.05
C GLN A 146 4.24 34.34 15.12
N LEU A 147 3.92 33.05 15.31
CA LEU A 147 4.62 32.17 16.25
C LEU A 147 6.12 32.07 15.94
N LEU A 148 6.48 32.03 14.65
CA LEU A 148 7.86 31.95 14.18
C LEU A 148 8.55 33.31 14.00
N LYS A 149 7.91 34.42 14.40
CA LYS A 149 8.43 35.80 14.28
C LYS A 149 8.93 36.14 12.86
N LEU A 150 8.34 35.56 11.83
CA LEU A 150 8.69 35.86 10.44
C LEU A 150 7.97 37.13 9.98
N SER A 151 8.60 37.91 9.10
CA SER A 151 8.00 39.13 8.53
C SER A 151 6.59 38.83 8.01
N GLN A 152 5.60 39.52 8.58
CA GLN A 152 4.20 39.38 8.18
C GLN A 152 3.98 40.08 6.84
N SER A 153 4.16 39.33 5.76
CA SER A 153 3.45 39.66 4.53
C SER A 153 2.03 39.12 4.71
N TYR A 154 1.09 39.99 5.09
CA TYR A 154 -0.33 39.67 5.06
C TYR A 154 -0.71 39.36 3.61
N LYS A 155 -0.66 38.09 3.23
CA LYS A 155 -1.28 37.62 2.00
C LYS A 155 -2.78 37.80 2.19
N ARG A 156 -3.39 38.71 1.43
CA ARG A 156 -4.84 38.76 1.30
C ARG A 156 -5.25 37.49 0.58
N ILE A 157 -5.80 36.52 1.32
CA ILE A 157 -6.37 35.32 0.72
C ILE A 157 -7.61 35.79 -0.06
N SER A 158 -7.64 35.49 -1.36
CA SER A 158 -8.82 35.78 -2.18
C SER A 158 -9.99 34.92 -1.69
N PHE A 159 -11.19 35.50 -1.61
CA PHE A 159 -12.41 34.77 -1.29
C PHE A 159 -12.62 33.56 -2.23
N GLN A 160 -12.26 33.71 -3.51
CA GLN A 160 -12.29 32.63 -4.50
C GLN A 160 -11.36 31.46 -4.10
N GLN A 161 -10.18 31.77 -3.54
CA GLN A 161 -9.24 30.75 -3.09
C GLN A 161 -9.75 30.02 -1.85
N THR A 162 -10.41 30.72 -0.93
CA THR A 162 -11.06 30.11 0.23
C THR A 162 -12.18 29.16 -0.19
N ILE A 163 -13.09 29.59 -1.08
CA ILE A 163 -14.14 28.72 -1.61
C ILE A 163 -13.54 27.50 -2.32
N PHE A 164 -12.55 27.72 -3.18
CA PHE A 164 -11.89 26.63 -3.89
C PHE A 164 -11.28 25.59 -2.94
N ASN A 165 -10.54 26.04 -1.92
CA ASN A 165 -9.94 25.15 -0.94
C ASN A 165 -11.01 24.41 -0.10
N LEU A 166 -12.11 25.07 0.27
CA LEU A 166 -13.22 24.44 0.98
C LEU A 166 -13.92 23.38 0.13
N LEU A 167 -14.17 23.66 -1.16
CA LEU A 167 -14.74 22.68 -2.07
C LEU A 167 -13.83 21.46 -2.23
N ILE A 168 -12.52 21.67 -2.41
CA ILE A 168 -11.57 20.55 -2.50
C ILE A 168 -11.53 19.77 -1.18
N ALA A 169 -11.51 20.44 -0.04
CA ALA A 169 -11.54 19.78 1.27
C ALA A 169 -12.80 18.92 1.43
N PHE A 170 -13.95 19.47 1.05
CA PHE A 170 -15.24 18.78 1.11
C PHE A 170 -15.32 17.58 0.17
N ILE A 171 -14.55 17.56 -0.92
CA ILE A 171 -14.47 16.40 -1.83
C ILE A 171 -13.45 15.39 -1.31
N LEU A 172 -12.22 15.83 -1.02
CA LEU A 172 -11.10 14.93 -0.76
C LEU A 172 -11.13 14.31 0.64
N LEU A 173 -11.58 15.04 1.68
CA LEU A 173 -11.61 14.49 3.04
C LEU A 173 -12.63 13.35 3.17
N PRO A 174 -13.90 13.50 2.73
CA PRO A 174 -14.85 12.39 2.77
C PRO A 174 -14.41 11.23 1.87
N ALA A 175 -13.84 11.52 0.68
CA ALA A 175 -13.33 10.49 -0.20
C ALA A 175 -12.20 9.66 0.46
N LEU A 176 -11.27 10.32 1.17
CA LEU A 176 -10.22 9.64 1.93
C LEU A 176 -10.81 8.78 3.05
N ILE A 177 -11.75 9.33 3.82
CA ILE A 177 -12.43 8.60 4.90
C ILE A 177 -13.11 7.34 4.35
N LEU A 178 -13.91 7.48 3.29
CA LEU A 178 -14.59 6.35 2.64
C LEU A 178 -13.59 5.33 2.09
N THR A 179 -12.48 5.77 1.52
CA THR A 179 -11.43 4.89 1.00
C THR A 179 -10.78 4.08 2.11
N ILE A 180 -10.53 4.68 3.28
CA ILE A 180 -9.99 3.97 4.45
C ILE A 180 -10.98 2.93 4.95
N PHE A 181 -12.23 3.32 5.17
CA PHE A 181 -13.27 2.40 5.67
C PHE A 181 -13.49 1.24 4.71
N ASN A 182 -13.65 1.53 3.42
CA ASN A 182 -13.86 0.50 2.41
C ASN A 182 -12.62 -0.38 2.23
N GLY A 183 -11.42 0.21 2.28
CA GLY A 183 -10.15 -0.51 2.18
C GLY A 183 -9.97 -1.54 3.28
N GLN A 184 -10.21 -1.15 4.54
CA GLN A 184 -10.14 -2.07 5.67
C GLN A 184 -11.24 -3.14 5.61
N HIS A 185 -12.46 -2.76 5.23
CA HIS A 185 -13.55 -3.70 5.08
C HIS A 185 -13.23 -4.78 4.01
N ILE A 186 -12.75 -4.37 2.83
CA ILE A 186 -12.35 -5.28 1.76
C ILE A 186 -11.21 -6.20 2.20
N LEU A 187 -10.20 -5.68 2.91
CA LEU A 187 -9.11 -6.50 3.44
C LEU A 187 -9.63 -7.63 4.34
N THR A 188 -10.54 -7.30 5.27
CA THR A 188 -11.13 -8.33 6.16
C THR A 188 -11.99 -9.35 5.42
N ILE A 189 -12.65 -8.96 4.33
CA ILE A 189 -13.41 -9.90 3.49
C ILE A 189 -12.45 -10.84 2.76
N VAL A 190 -11.43 -10.30 2.11
CA VAL A 190 -10.45 -11.09 1.35
C VAL A 190 -9.72 -12.06 2.27
N GLU A 191 -9.32 -11.63 3.47
CA GLU A 191 -8.71 -12.53 4.47
C GLU A 191 -9.65 -13.69 4.85
N LYS A 192 -10.94 -13.40 5.10
CA LYS A 192 -11.94 -14.43 5.42
C LYS A 192 -12.19 -15.38 4.25
N ASP A 193 -12.26 -14.86 3.03
CA ASP A 193 -12.50 -15.67 1.83
C ASP A 193 -11.31 -16.60 1.56
N ILE A 194 -10.07 -16.11 1.68
CA ILE A 194 -8.87 -16.95 1.57
C ILE A 194 -8.89 -18.05 2.63
N GLN A 195 -9.20 -17.73 3.89
CA GLN A 195 -9.30 -18.74 4.95
C GLN A 195 -10.39 -19.78 4.65
N LYS A 196 -11.53 -19.34 4.12
CA LYS A 196 -12.65 -20.21 3.76
C LYS A 196 -12.27 -21.15 2.61
N GLU A 197 -11.65 -20.65 1.55
CA GLU A 197 -11.16 -21.46 0.43
C GLU A 197 -10.09 -22.46 0.90
N LEU A 198 -9.14 -22.04 1.74
CA LEU A 198 -8.09 -22.91 2.26
C LEU A 198 -8.68 -24.07 3.09
N ASN A 199 -9.66 -23.77 3.93
CA ASN A 199 -10.38 -24.78 4.72
C ASN A 199 -11.20 -25.71 3.82
N ALA A 200 -11.91 -25.17 2.83
CA ALA A 200 -12.70 -25.94 1.88
C ALA A 200 -11.82 -26.89 1.03
N ALA A 201 -10.58 -26.49 0.72
CA ALA A 201 -9.62 -27.33 0.01
C ALA A 201 -8.95 -28.38 0.92
N THR A 202 -8.66 -28.02 2.18
CA THR A 202 -7.90 -28.88 3.10
C THR A 202 -8.75 -30.00 3.70
N ILE A 203 -10.00 -29.72 4.07
CA ILE A 203 -10.88 -30.70 4.75
C ILE A 203 -11.10 -31.97 3.90
N PRO A 204 -11.47 -31.89 2.60
CA PRO A 204 -11.63 -33.07 1.76
C PRO A 204 -10.32 -33.83 1.58
N LEU A 205 -9.19 -33.13 1.42
CA LEU A 205 -7.88 -33.76 1.28
C LEU A 205 -7.52 -34.58 2.52
N VAL A 206 -7.64 -34.00 3.71
CA VAL A 206 -7.35 -34.69 4.98
C VAL A 206 -8.28 -35.89 5.17
N ASN A 207 -9.58 -35.74 4.86
CA ASN A 207 -10.55 -36.82 4.98
C ASN A 207 -10.25 -37.97 4.00
N ASN A 208 -9.92 -37.65 2.74
CA ASN A 208 -9.56 -38.65 1.75
C ASN A 208 -8.26 -39.38 2.13
N LEU A 209 -7.27 -38.67 2.66
CA LEU A 209 -6.00 -39.25 3.12
C LEU A 209 -6.23 -40.19 4.32
N LYS A 210 -7.07 -39.78 5.27
CA LYS A 210 -7.45 -40.61 6.43
C LYS A 210 -8.24 -41.84 6.01
N PHE A 211 -9.20 -41.69 5.10
CA PHE A 211 -9.98 -42.81 4.57
C PHE A 211 -9.10 -43.79 3.79
N TRP A 212 -8.21 -43.28 2.95
CA TRP A 212 -7.21 -44.08 2.26
C TRP A 212 -6.34 -44.84 3.27
N TYR A 213 -5.76 -44.16 4.25
CA TYR A 213 -4.92 -44.78 5.28
C TYR A 213 -5.65 -45.88 6.07
N GLN A 214 -6.86 -45.60 6.57
CA GLN A 214 -7.66 -46.57 7.32
C GLN A 214 -8.06 -47.78 6.48
N LYS A 215 -8.44 -47.55 5.21
CA LYS A 215 -8.78 -48.64 4.29
C LYS A 215 -7.59 -49.57 4.04
N HIS A 216 -6.39 -49.02 3.89
CA HIS A 216 -5.18 -49.82 3.66
C HIS A 216 -4.75 -50.55 4.93
N LEU A 217 -4.82 -49.89 6.11
CA LEU A 217 -4.56 -50.56 7.39
C LEU A 217 -5.51 -51.74 7.63
N TYR A 218 -6.82 -51.54 7.47
CA TYR A 218 -7.81 -52.59 7.67
C TYR A 218 -7.58 -53.77 6.74
N ALA A 219 -7.26 -53.50 5.47
CA ALA A 219 -6.94 -54.56 4.51
C ALA A 219 -5.68 -55.35 4.92
N VAL A 220 -4.63 -54.70 5.42
CA VAL A 220 -3.42 -55.38 5.92
C VAL A 220 -3.71 -56.20 7.17
N GLU A 221 -4.50 -55.66 8.12
CA GLU A 221 -4.88 -56.38 9.35
C GLU A 221 -5.73 -57.62 9.04
N GLU A 222 -6.71 -57.51 8.15
CA GLU A 222 -7.53 -58.67 7.75
C GLU A 222 -6.70 -59.71 6.99
N LEU A 223 -5.79 -59.29 6.11
CA LEU A 223 -4.85 -60.21 5.47
C LEU A 223 -3.95 -60.92 6.49
N ALA A 224 -3.48 -60.21 7.53
CA ALA A 224 -2.68 -60.80 8.60
C ALA A 224 -3.47 -61.82 9.44
N LYS A 225 -4.75 -61.54 9.75
CA LYS A 225 -5.63 -62.47 10.47
C LYS A 225 -5.90 -63.73 9.64
N ILE A 226 -6.21 -63.58 8.35
CA ILE A 226 -6.43 -64.72 7.46
C ILE A 226 -5.16 -65.54 7.36
N ALA A 227 -3.99 -64.91 7.15
CA ALA A 227 -2.70 -65.58 7.09
C ALA A 227 -2.39 -66.42 8.34
N ALA A 228 -2.77 -65.93 9.53
CA ALA A 228 -2.56 -66.65 10.80
C ALA A 228 -3.46 -67.88 10.97
N GLN A 229 -4.52 -68.02 10.16
CA GLN A 229 -5.49 -69.13 10.21
C GLN A 229 -5.33 -70.12 9.05
N VAL A 230 -4.45 -69.85 8.07
CA VAL A 230 -4.21 -70.75 6.94
C VAL A 230 -3.42 -71.98 7.42
N PRO A 231 -3.91 -73.22 7.20
CA PRO A 231 -3.15 -74.43 7.49
C PRO A 231 -1.98 -74.63 6.51
N ASP A 232 -0.90 -75.29 6.95
CA ASP A 232 0.38 -75.41 6.21
C ASP A 232 0.27 -75.95 4.77
N ASN A 233 -0.81 -76.67 4.45
CA ASN A 233 -1.07 -77.25 3.13
C ASN A 233 -1.67 -76.26 2.09
N GLU A 234 -2.16 -75.09 2.50
CA GLU A 234 -2.80 -74.09 1.61
C GLU A 234 -2.00 -72.78 1.48
N VAL A 235 -0.84 -72.68 2.13
CA VAL A 235 0.01 -71.48 2.19
C VAL A 235 0.43 -70.96 0.81
N PHE A 236 0.71 -71.86 -0.14
CA PHE A 236 1.14 -71.50 -1.50
C PHE A 236 0.02 -70.82 -2.30
N THR A 237 -1.22 -71.30 -2.16
CA THR A 237 -2.41 -70.75 -2.84
C THR A 237 -2.78 -69.38 -2.26
N PHE A 238 -2.64 -69.22 -0.94
CA PHE A 238 -2.82 -67.93 -0.27
C PHE A 238 -1.76 -66.90 -0.71
N GLN A 239 -0.48 -67.30 -0.81
CA GLN A 239 0.59 -66.43 -1.33
C GLN A 239 0.35 -65.98 -2.79
N GLN A 240 -0.15 -66.87 -3.66
CA GLN A 240 -0.53 -66.51 -5.03
C GLN A 240 -1.66 -65.47 -5.05
N SER A 241 -2.70 -65.65 -4.23
CA SER A 241 -3.84 -64.73 -4.18
C SER A 241 -3.47 -63.33 -3.66
N THR A 242 -2.58 -63.24 -2.67
CA THR A 242 -2.07 -61.97 -2.15
C THR A 242 -1.17 -61.24 -3.16
N LEU A 243 -0.38 -61.96 -3.96
CA LEU A 243 0.40 -61.39 -5.07
C LEU A 243 -0.49 -60.82 -6.19
N VAL A 244 -1.60 -61.47 -6.49
CA VAL A 244 -2.59 -60.97 -7.47
C VAL A 244 -3.27 -59.71 -6.94
N MET A 245 -3.63 -59.68 -5.66
CA MET A 245 -4.23 -58.51 -5.01
C MET A 245 -3.26 -57.31 -4.98
N LYS A 246 -1.97 -57.54 -4.69
CA LYS A 246 -0.91 -56.53 -4.79
C LYS A 246 -0.74 -55.98 -6.21
N LYS A 247 -0.91 -56.81 -7.25
CA LYS A 247 -0.85 -56.36 -8.65
C LYS A 247 -2.08 -55.56 -9.08
N ALA A 248 -3.26 -55.91 -8.58
CA ALA A 248 -4.53 -55.26 -8.94
C ALA A 248 -4.71 -53.89 -8.26
N PHE A 249 -4.14 -53.71 -7.07
CA PHE A 249 -4.03 -52.42 -6.39
C PHE A 249 -2.58 -51.94 -6.49
N SER A 250 -2.17 -51.36 -7.62
CA SER A 250 -0.79 -50.88 -7.82
C SER A 250 -0.40 -49.67 -6.93
N SER A 251 -1.36 -49.12 -6.18
CA SER A 251 -1.15 -48.12 -5.13
C SER A 251 -0.96 -48.74 -3.73
N PHE A 252 -0.90 -50.06 -3.63
CA PHE A 252 -0.48 -50.83 -2.46
C PHE A 252 1.03 -51.14 -2.48
#